data_AF-A0A5N0THI3-F1
#
_entry.id   AF-A0A5N0THI3-F1
#
_cell.length_a   1.000
_cell.length_b   1.000
_cell.length_c   1.000
_cell.angle_alpha   90.00
_cell.angle_beta   90.00
_cell.angle_gamma   90.00
#
_symmetry.space_group_name_H-M   'P 1'
#
loop_
_entity.id
_entity.type
_entity.pdbx_description
1 polymer ?
#
loop_
_entity_poly.entity_id
_entity_poly.type
_entity_poly.pdbx_seq_one_letter_code
_entity_poly.pdbx_strand_id
1 'polypeptide(L)'
;MEWTADVSSGQWLRDRLDTPWRGTIHDAVPRGYPAYARIFHPATRDRPVGRPWPPLPYGAHRREWDAFQQADVQIDVERVGWAQTAAAIGTAFHPLAQWQALVAPAVVVEHEDGPRDGDGWRYGEPVQGELDADLLARVSGVLVAHTGTPDRGAVALWEGWGDLVGHLGVTPSRAFLQMASDGGPARDDAHDALLARSIRDPLNDAFRKPTWQPGILSDDISRGPRLSLPGRDNVLFQGDLAEFTAPDWPLHVPWRDRAAEEHGFPPSAHSPSLVWPADRAWVLVSEVDWDSTIVAGSADLVDALCATEGIEALPVPADASLLWDADAVNR
;
A
#
# COMPACT_ATOMS: atom_id res chain seq x y z
N MET A 1 -10.82 18.12 -3.23
CA MET A 1 -9.96 17.73 -4.39
C MET A 1 -10.75 17.65 -5.70
N GLU A 2 -10.13 17.97 -6.84
CA GLU A 2 -10.73 17.92 -8.18
C GLU A 2 -9.76 17.32 -9.21
N TRP A 3 -10.26 16.56 -10.19
CA TRP A 3 -9.45 16.04 -11.30
C TRP A 3 -9.01 17.16 -12.23
N THR A 4 -7.79 17.08 -12.76
CA THR A 4 -7.30 17.98 -13.81
C THR A 4 -6.76 17.23 -15.01
N ALA A 5 -7.11 17.70 -16.21
CA ALA A 5 -6.49 17.26 -17.45
C ALA A 5 -5.14 17.95 -17.73
N ASP A 6 -4.86 19.07 -17.03
CA ASP A 6 -3.57 19.77 -17.14
C ASP A 6 -2.54 19.13 -16.21
N VAL A 7 -1.72 18.25 -16.79
CA VAL A 7 -0.64 17.55 -16.10
C VAL A 7 0.65 18.38 -15.99
N SER A 8 0.66 19.64 -16.44
CA SER A 8 1.85 20.48 -16.44
C SER A 8 2.40 20.76 -15.03
N SER A 9 1.54 20.77 -14.00
CA SER A 9 1.94 21.02 -12.62
C SER A 9 2.86 19.93 -12.03
N GLY A 10 2.91 18.74 -12.64
CA GLY A 10 3.80 17.64 -12.26
C GLY A 10 5.03 17.45 -13.17
N GLN A 11 5.14 18.17 -14.29
CA GLN A 11 6.22 17.93 -15.28
C GLN A 11 7.62 18.14 -14.71
N TRP A 12 7.77 19.04 -13.76
CA TRP A 12 9.04 19.33 -13.09
C TRP A 12 9.63 18.12 -12.36
N LEU A 13 8.80 17.14 -11.97
CA LEU A 13 9.27 15.91 -11.33
C LEU A 13 10.18 15.13 -12.29
N ARG A 14 9.81 15.05 -13.57
CA ARG A 14 10.55 14.29 -14.58
C ARG A 14 12.00 14.75 -14.70
N ASP A 15 12.24 16.05 -14.61
CA ASP A 15 13.58 16.63 -14.72
C ASP A 15 14.47 16.33 -13.49
N ARG A 16 13.87 15.84 -12.41
CA ARG A 16 14.53 15.57 -11.13
C ARG A 16 14.57 14.09 -10.77
N LEU A 17 13.94 13.23 -11.57
CA LEU A 17 13.98 11.77 -11.43
C LEU A 17 15.10 11.19 -12.29
N ASP A 18 15.65 10.07 -11.85
CA ASP A 18 16.67 9.37 -12.61
C ASP A 18 16.05 8.65 -13.82
N THR A 19 16.68 8.84 -14.99
CA THR A 19 16.34 8.13 -16.22
C THR A 19 17.62 7.80 -16.98
N PRO A 20 18.00 6.51 -17.15
CA PRO A 20 17.30 5.31 -16.63
C PRO A 20 17.39 5.20 -15.10
N TRP A 21 16.56 4.32 -14.53
CA TRP A 21 16.60 3.95 -13.11
C TRP A 21 17.99 3.46 -12.68
N ARG A 22 18.39 3.79 -11.45
CA ARG A 22 19.72 3.54 -10.88
C ARG A 22 19.70 2.64 -9.66
N GLY A 23 18.52 2.25 -9.16
CA GLY A 23 18.37 1.49 -7.92
C GLY A 23 18.51 2.35 -6.68
N THR A 24 18.09 3.62 -6.75
CA THR A 24 18.07 4.53 -5.59
C THR A 24 16.68 5.12 -5.42
N ILE A 25 16.41 5.78 -4.29
CA ILE A 25 15.14 6.48 -4.07
C ILE A 25 14.83 7.48 -5.20
N HIS A 26 15.85 7.97 -5.93
CA HIS A 26 15.68 8.94 -7.01
C HIS A 26 15.08 8.39 -8.31
N ASP A 27 14.81 7.09 -8.37
CA ASP A 27 14.03 6.49 -9.45
C ASP A 27 12.55 6.93 -9.38
N ALA A 28 12.06 7.26 -8.18
CA ALA A 28 10.69 7.72 -7.92
C ALA A 28 10.59 9.05 -7.15
N VAL A 29 11.63 9.44 -6.40
CA VAL A 29 11.66 10.65 -5.56
C VAL A 29 12.54 11.73 -6.19
N PRO A 30 12.02 12.95 -6.46
CA PRO A 30 12.81 13.97 -7.15
C PRO A 30 14.02 14.43 -6.32
N ARG A 31 15.14 14.63 -7.01
CA ARG A 31 16.36 15.25 -6.48
C ARG A 31 16.15 16.72 -6.09
N GLY A 32 17.14 17.26 -5.37
CA GLY A 32 17.26 18.70 -5.13
C GLY A 32 16.57 19.23 -3.87
N TYR A 33 16.04 18.33 -3.03
CA TYR A 33 15.61 18.68 -1.68
C TYR A 33 16.78 18.59 -0.68
N PRO A 34 16.81 19.45 0.36
CA PRO A 34 17.82 19.41 1.41
C PRO A 34 17.89 18.09 2.20
N ALA A 35 16.75 17.44 2.45
CA ALA A 35 16.67 16.23 3.26
C ALA A 35 15.54 15.29 2.80
N TYR A 36 15.64 14.03 3.21
CA TYR A 36 14.68 12.95 2.91
C TYR A 36 14.39 12.15 4.18
N ALA A 37 13.12 11.78 4.38
CA ALA A 37 12.67 10.87 5.43
C ALA A 37 12.05 9.63 4.79
N ARG A 38 12.33 8.46 5.37
CA ARG A 38 11.59 7.22 5.11
C ARG A 38 10.60 6.99 6.23
N ILE A 39 9.32 6.94 5.89
CA ILE A 39 8.21 6.55 6.76
C ILE A 39 7.95 5.08 6.50
N PHE A 40 8.13 4.25 7.52
CA PHE A 40 7.95 2.80 7.42
C PHE A 40 6.46 2.47 7.51
N HIS A 41 5.93 1.72 6.53
CA HIS A 41 4.55 1.27 6.62
C HIS A 41 4.45 0.24 7.73
N PRO A 42 3.41 0.30 8.57
CA PRO A 42 3.28 -0.64 9.66
C PRO A 42 3.03 -2.05 9.11
N ALA A 43 3.63 -3.02 9.76
CA ALA A 43 3.37 -4.43 9.51
C ALA A 43 2.15 -4.89 10.32
N THR A 44 1.78 -6.15 10.14
CA THR A 44 0.81 -6.82 11.00
C THR A 44 1.46 -8.02 11.69
N ARG A 45 0.90 -8.42 12.83
CA ARG A 45 1.21 -9.72 13.41
C ARG A 45 -0.02 -10.36 14.02
N ASP A 46 -0.05 -11.69 13.99
CA ASP A 46 -1.15 -12.48 14.50
C ASP A 46 -0.70 -13.67 15.35
N ARG A 47 -1.56 -14.08 16.29
CA ARG A 47 -1.31 -15.24 17.16
C ARG A 47 -2.61 -15.85 17.69
N PRO A 48 -2.70 -17.18 17.85
CA PRO A 48 -3.87 -17.80 18.45
C PRO A 48 -3.92 -17.55 19.96
N VAL A 49 -5.11 -17.29 20.48
CA VAL A 49 -5.31 -17.06 21.91
C VAL A 49 -5.25 -18.38 22.67
N GLY A 50 -4.41 -18.43 23.70
CA GLY A 50 -4.37 -19.55 24.66
C GLY A 50 -3.73 -20.84 24.14
N ARG A 51 -3.16 -20.86 22.93
CA ARG A 51 -2.44 -22.01 22.38
C ARG A 51 -1.48 -21.61 21.25
N PRO A 52 -0.46 -22.41 20.92
CA PRO A 52 0.42 -22.13 19.79
C PRO A 52 -0.28 -22.44 18.46
N TRP A 53 0.27 -21.85 17.39
CA TRP A 53 0.01 -22.29 16.03
C TRP A 53 0.32 -23.78 15.85
N PRO A 54 -0.43 -24.51 15.00
CA PRO A 54 -0.04 -25.86 14.62
C PRO A 54 1.35 -25.87 13.97
N PRO A 55 2.09 -26.99 14.11
CA PRO A 55 3.40 -27.14 13.50
C PRO A 55 3.32 -27.15 11.97
N LEU A 56 4.44 -26.76 11.37
CA LEU A 56 4.67 -26.80 9.93
C LEU A 56 5.62 -27.96 9.59
N PRO A 57 5.62 -28.49 8.35
CA PRO A 57 4.81 -28.03 7.21
C PRO A 57 3.34 -28.51 7.27
N TYR A 58 2.42 -27.76 6.66
CA TYR A 58 0.96 -28.03 6.67
C TYR A 58 0.63 -29.47 6.27
N GLY A 59 1.27 -29.96 5.20
CA GLY A 59 1.03 -31.30 4.67
C GLY A 59 1.31 -32.42 5.67
N ALA A 60 2.32 -32.26 6.54
CA ALA A 60 2.69 -33.23 7.55
C ALA A 60 1.78 -33.19 8.80
N HIS A 61 1.14 -32.04 9.04
CA HIS A 61 0.35 -31.75 10.23
C HIS A 61 -1.12 -31.46 9.92
N ARG A 62 -1.64 -32.02 8.83
CA ARG A 62 -3.00 -31.76 8.34
C ARG A 62 -4.06 -31.99 9.41
N ARG A 63 -3.93 -33.03 10.24
CA ARG A 63 -4.93 -33.33 11.28
C ARG A 63 -4.97 -32.26 12.36
N GLU A 64 -3.81 -31.74 12.74
CA GLU A 64 -3.66 -30.67 13.72
C GLU A 64 -4.20 -29.35 13.17
N TRP A 65 -3.95 -29.06 11.89
CA TRP A 65 -4.53 -27.91 11.20
C TRP A 65 -6.04 -28.02 11.03
N ASP A 66 -6.57 -29.17 10.62
CA ASP A 66 -8.01 -29.41 10.50
C ASP A 66 -8.71 -29.25 11.86
N ALA A 67 -8.11 -29.80 12.93
CA ALA A 67 -8.63 -29.65 14.29
C ALA A 67 -8.54 -28.21 14.81
N PHE A 68 -7.49 -27.47 14.42
CA PHE A 68 -7.34 -26.06 14.76
C PHE A 68 -8.42 -25.21 14.08
N GLN A 69 -8.68 -25.43 12.79
CA GLN A 69 -9.75 -24.75 12.04
C GLN A 69 -11.14 -25.09 12.61
N GLN A 70 -11.40 -26.36 12.95
CA GLN A 70 -12.67 -26.77 13.56
C GLN A 70 -12.90 -26.20 14.96
N ALA A 71 -11.82 -25.90 15.69
CA ALA A 71 -11.90 -25.36 17.04
C ALA A 71 -12.23 -23.86 17.06
N ASP A 72 -12.28 -23.20 15.89
CA ASP A 72 -12.59 -21.77 15.73
C ASP A 72 -11.80 -20.90 16.73
N VAL A 73 -10.48 -21.15 16.76
CA VAL A 73 -9.58 -20.54 17.73
C VAL A 73 -9.51 -19.05 17.42
N GLN A 74 -9.84 -18.22 18.41
CA GLN A 74 -9.67 -16.78 18.31
C GLN A 74 -8.20 -16.44 17.97
N ILE A 75 -8.03 -15.61 16.94
CA ILE A 75 -6.73 -15.06 16.54
C ILE A 75 -6.69 -13.60 16.95
N ASP A 76 -5.70 -13.24 17.78
CA ASP A 76 -5.38 -11.84 18.02
C ASP A 76 -4.57 -11.33 16.82
N VAL A 77 -4.99 -10.19 16.28
CA VAL A 77 -4.32 -9.51 15.15
C VAL A 77 -4.04 -8.09 15.57
N GLU A 78 -2.81 -7.63 15.36
CA GLU A 78 -2.43 -6.26 15.67
C GLU A 78 -1.47 -5.66 14.64
N ARG A 79 -1.51 -4.33 14.55
CA ARG A 79 -0.55 -3.52 13.79
C ARG A 79 0.74 -3.42 14.61
N VAL A 80 1.89 -3.56 13.95
CA VAL A 80 3.21 -3.53 14.61
C VAL A 80 4.21 -2.69 13.81
N GLY A 81 5.02 -1.90 14.51
CA GLY A 81 6.09 -1.11 13.91
C GLY A 81 7.34 -1.95 13.65
N TRP A 82 8.19 -1.49 12.74
CA TRP A 82 9.46 -2.10 12.37
C TRP A 82 10.43 -2.16 13.54
N ALA A 83 10.50 -1.12 14.38
CA ALA A 83 11.35 -1.11 15.57
C ALA A 83 10.94 -2.20 16.57
N GLN A 84 9.63 -2.38 16.75
CA GLN A 84 9.08 -3.41 17.64
C GLN A 84 9.31 -4.80 17.07
N THR A 85 9.10 -5.00 15.77
CA THR A 85 9.41 -6.27 15.09
C THR A 85 10.90 -6.59 15.21
N ALA A 86 11.79 -5.64 14.93
CA ALA A 86 13.23 -5.86 15.02
C ALA A 86 13.65 -6.29 16.44
N ALA A 87 13.10 -5.64 17.48
CA ALA A 87 13.35 -6.01 18.86
C ALA A 87 12.84 -7.43 19.20
N ALA A 88 11.67 -7.83 18.68
CA ALA A 88 11.10 -9.15 18.91
C ALA A 88 11.89 -10.28 18.21
N ILE A 89 12.39 -10.01 17.00
CA ILE A 89 13.14 -10.97 16.19
C ILE A 89 14.63 -11.02 16.59
N GLY A 90 15.15 -9.92 17.14
CA GLY A 90 16.57 -9.77 17.48
C GLY A 90 17.42 -9.20 16.34
N THR A 91 16.81 -8.43 15.44
CA THR A 91 17.46 -7.70 14.34
C THR A 91 17.57 -6.19 14.65
N ALA A 92 18.20 -5.42 13.76
CA ALA A 92 18.38 -3.99 13.91
C ALA A 92 17.37 -3.19 13.07
N PHE A 93 16.73 -2.21 13.69
CA PHE A 93 15.96 -1.19 12.98
C PHE A 93 16.86 -0.01 12.59
N HIS A 94 16.89 0.34 11.30
CA HIS A 94 17.71 1.41 10.75
C HIS A 94 17.11 1.93 9.41
N PRO A 95 17.58 3.07 8.86
CA PRO A 95 16.92 3.71 7.71
C PRO A 95 16.83 2.86 6.43
N LEU A 96 17.79 1.95 6.25
CA LEU A 96 17.88 1.07 5.07
C LEU A 96 17.40 -0.35 5.36
N ALA A 97 16.79 -0.60 6.53
CA ALA A 97 16.29 -1.91 6.87
C ALA A 97 15.32 -2.39 5.79
N GLN A 98 15.38 -3.67 5.44
CA GLN A 98 14.44 -4.26 4.48
C GLN A 98 13.61 -5.31 5.20
N TRP A 99 12.30 -5.33 4.97
CA TRP A 99 11.37 -6.15 5.75
C TRP A 99 11.79 -7.63 5.78
N GLN A 100 12.10 -8.19 4.61
CA GLN A 100 12.55 -9.58 4.45
C GLN A 100 13.84 -9.90 5.22
N ALA A 101 14.78 -8.95 5.33
CA ALA A 101 16.02 -9.14 6.08
C ALA A 101 15.77 -9.00 7.59
N LEU A 102 14.90 -8.06 7.98
CA LEU A 102 14.52 -7.80 9.36
C LEU A 102 13.84 -9.01 10.01
N VAL A 103 13.03 -9.76 9.25
CA VAL A 103 12.34 -10.97 9.72
C VAL A 103 13.05 -12.29 9.34
N ALA A 104 14.13 -12.25 8.56
CA ALA A 104 14.82 -13.46 8.08
C ALA A 104 15.26 -14.45 9.20
N PRO A 105 15.69 -14.02 10.40
CA PRO A 105 16.07 -14.95 11.47
C PRO A 105 14.90 -15.76 12.05
N ALA A 106 13.66 -15.36 11.77
CA ALA A 106 12.47 -16.05 12.22
C ALA A 106 12.27 -17.38 11.49
N VAL A 107 11.41 -18.24 12.04
CA VAL A 107 11.06 -19.50 11.37
C VAL A 107 10.19 -19.18 10.16
N VAL A 108 10.73 -19.39 8.96
CA VAL A 108 10.01 -19.27 7.69
C VAL A 108 9.91 -20.65 7.04
N VAL A 109 8.71 -21.07 6.67
CA VAL A 109 8.50 -22.21 5.78
C VAL A 109 8.02 -21.67 4.45
N GLU A 110 8.87 -21.83 3.44
CA GLU A 110 8.65 -21.30 2.10
C GLU A 110 7.28 -21.74 1.56
N HIS A 111 6.51 -20.77 1.04
CA HIS A 111 5.17 -20.97 0.45
C HIS A 111 4.08 -21.50 1.39
N GLU A 112 4.27 -21.48 2.71
CA GLU A 112 3.23 -21.90 3.65
C GLU A 112 2.84 -20.82 4.65
N ASP A 113 3.82 -20.19 5.32
CA ASP A 113 3.53 -19.33 6.46
C ASP A 113 4.46 -18.12 6.60
N GLY A 114 3.99 -17.12 7.34
CA GLY A 114 4.77 -15.93 7.68
C GLY A 114 5.87 -16.20 8.72
N PRO A 115 6.87 -15.31 8.83
CA PRO A 115 7.92 -15.39 9.83
C PRO A 115 7.33 -15.46 11.25
N ARG A 116 7.83 -16.38 12.10
CA ARG A 116 7.39 -16.51 13.50
C ARG A 116 8.48 -16.21 14.52
N ASP A 117 8.16 -15.42 15.54
CA ASP A 117 9.06 -15.18 16.69
C ASP A 117 8.95 -16.27 17.77
N GLY A 118 9.79 -16.16 18.80
CA GLY A 118 9.83 -17.11 19.93
C GLY A 118 8.57 -17.11 20.81
N ASP A 119 7.76 -16.06 20.74
CA ASP A 119 6.50 -15.92 21.48
C ASP A 119 5.29 -16.40 20.67
N GLY A 120 5.53 -16.94 19.48
CA GLY A 120 4.54 -17.52 18.58
C GLY A 120 3.74 -16.49 17.79
N TRP A 121 4.17 -15.22 17.76
CA TRP A 121 3.61 -14.26 16.81
C TRP A 121 4.08 -14.59 15.41
N ARG A 122 3.15 -14.59 14.47
CA ARG A 122 3.42 -14.64 13.05
C ARG A 122 3.30 -13.24 12.47
N TYR A 123 4.26 -12.84 11.64
CA TYR A 123 4.32 -11.50 11.07
C TYR A 123 3.81 -11.50 9.61
N GLY A 124 2.99 -10.53 9.28
CA GLY A 124 2.59 -10.19 7.91
C GLY A 124 3.36 -8.95 7.44
N GLU A 125 3.77 -8.96 6.18
CA GLU A 125 4.51 -7.83 5.61
C GLU A 125 3.68 -6.54 5.54
N PRO A 126 4.32 -5.36 5.60
CA PRO A 126 3.64 -4.10 5.34
C PRO A 126 3.06 -4.08 3.93
N VAL A 127 1.92 -3.38 3.77
CA VAL A 127 1.33 -3.15 2.45
C VAL A 127 2.28 -2.26 1.64
N GLN A 128 2.61 -2.69 0.42
CA GLN A 128 3.43 -1.94 -0.51
C GLN A 128 2.60 -0.92 -1.29
N GLY A 129 3.14 0.26 -1.55
CA GLY A 129 2.48 1.28 -2.36
C GLY A 129 1.35 2.04 -1.69
N GLU A 130 0.84 1.55 -0.56
CA GLU A 130 -0.28 2.18 0.15
C GLU A 130 0.08 2.62 1.57
N LEU A 131 -0.14 3.90 1.83
CA LEU A 131 -0.05 4.47 3.17
C LEU A 131 -1.44 4.43 3.84
N ASP A 132 -1.51 3.78 5.01
CA ASP A 132 -2.73 3.71 5.81
C ASP A 132 -3.38 5.08 6.00
N ALA A 133 -4.72 5.15 5.95
CA ALA A 133 -5.45 6.42 5.97
C ALA A 133 -5.15 7.27 7.22
N ASP A 134 -5.03 6.65 8.40
CA ASP A 134 -4.70 7.33 9.64
C ASP A 134 -3.25 7.80 9.70
N LEU A 135 -2.33 7.05 9.09
CA LEU A 135 -0.92 7.42 8.98
C LEU A 135 -0.73 8.55 7.97
N LEU A 136 -1.37 8.49 6.80
CA LEU A 136 -1.39 9.60 5.84
C LEU A 136 -1.95 10.86 6.48
N ALA A 137 -2.99 10.75 7.32
CA ALA A 137 -3.54 11.92 8.00
C ALA A 137 -2.58 12.58 8.98
N ARG A 138 -1.88 11.75 9.75
CA ARG A 138 -0.85 12.20 10.68
C ARG A 138 0.33 12.84 9.96
N VAL A 139 0.83 12.21 8.90
CA VAL A 139 1.92 12.72 8.05
C VAL A 139 1.50 14.03 7.39
N SER A 140 0.31 14.08 6.79
CA SER A 140 -0.27 15.28 6.19
C SER A 140 -0.36 16.44 7.18
N GLY A 141 -0.70 16.18 8.44
CA GLY A 141 -0.70 17.18 9.51
C GLY A 141 0.65 17.88 9.70
N VAL A 142 1.76 17.15 9.57
CA VAL A 142 3.11 17.72 9.58
C VAL A 142 3.39 18.44 8.26
N LEU A 143 3.11 17.82 7.12
CA LEU A 143 3.41 18.36 5.79
C LEU A 143 2.76 19.72 5.53
N VAL A 144 1.48 19.90 5.90
CA VAL A 144 0.76 21.16 5.66
C VAL A 144 1.33 22.34 6.46
N ALA A 145 2.00 22.08 7.59
CA ALA A 145 2.68 23.11 8.37
C ALA A 145 4.01 23.59 7.74
N HIS A 146 4.54 22.82 6.78
CA HIS A 146 5.83 23.08 6.12
C HIS A 146 5.67 23.54 4.65
N THR A 147 4.55 24.19 4.31
CA THR A 147 4.32 24.83 3.02
C THR A 147 3.61 26.17 3.18
N GLY A 148 3.87 27.12 2.29
CA GLY A 148 3.13 28.37 2.17
C GLY A 148 1.86 28.26 1.32
N THR A 149 1.60 27.09 0.72
CA THR A 149 0.47 26.85 -0.19
C THR A 149 -0.29 25.55 0.13
N PRO A 150 -0.78 25.34 1.37
CA PRO A 150 -1.49 24.12 1.73
C PRO A 150 -2.81 23.94 0.96
N ASP A 151 -3.46 25.04 0.59
CA ASP A 151 -4.72 25.12 -0.16
C ASP A 151 -4.58 24.83 -1.67
N ARG A 152 -3.34 24.70 -2.15
CA ARG A 152 -3.02 24.52 -3.57
C ARG A 152 -2.01 23.40 -3.74
N GLY A 153 -2.45 22.17 -3.53
CA GLY A 153 -1.68 20.97 -3.78
C GLY A 153 -2.05 20.24 -5.07
N ALA A 154 -1.16 19.34 -5.46
CA ALA A 154 -1.39 18.34 -6.47
C ALA A 154 -1.23 16.94 -5.87
N VAL A 155 -2.07 16.03 -6.34
CA VAL A 155 -2.17 14.65 -5.87
C VAL A 155 -2.15 13.75 -7.10
N ALA A 156 -1.21 12.81 -7.16
CA ALA A 156 -1.10 11.86 -8.25
C ALA A 156 -1.44 10.45 -7.75
N LEU A 157 -2.26 9.74 -8.51
CA LEU A 157 -2.56 8.32 -8.31
C LEU A 157 -1.97 7.52 -9.46
N TRP A 158 -1.22 6.48 -9.14
CA TRP A 158 -0.70 5.56 -10.13
C TRP A 158 -1.84 4.84 -10.84
N GLU A 159 -1.86 4.87 -12.17
CA GLU A 159 -2.97 4.27 -12.93
C GLU A 159 -2.95 2.74 -12.94
N GLY A 160 -1.85 2.12 -12.50
CA GLY A 160 -1.68 0.67 -12.49
C GLY A 160 -2.43 -0.06 -11.37
N TRP A 161 -3.06 0.67 -10.44
CA TRP A 161 -4.04 0.09 -9.53
C TRP A 161 -5.19 -0.50 -10.36
N GLY A 162 -5.32 -1.83 -10.36
CA GLY A 162 -6.13 -2.58 -11.34
C GLY A 162 -7.63 -2.26 -11.36
N ASP A 163 -8.13 -1.64 -10.31
CA ASP A 163 -9.51 -1.19 -10.14
C ASP A 163 -9.71 0.32 -10.38
N LEU A 164 -8.64 1.13 -10.43
CA LEU A 164 -8.71 2.58 -10.41
C LEU A 164 -9.25 3.15 -11.72
N VAL A 165 -8.65 2.79 -12.86
CA VAL A 165 -9.05 3.27 -14.19
C VAL A 165 -9.85 2.21 -14.95
N GLY A 166 -10.81 2.68 -15.74
CA GLY A 166 -11.49 1.81 -16.70
C GLY A 166 -10.58 1.37 -17.84
N HIS A 167 -10.76 0.15 -18.34
CA HIS A 167 -9.96 -0.41 -19.42
C HIS A 167 -10.78 -1.27 -20.38
N LEU A 168 -10.23 -1.57 -21.56
CA LEU A 168 -10.82 -2.56 -22.47
C LEU A 168 -10.33 -3.95 -22.07
N GLY A 169 -11.24 -4.80 -21.60
CA GLY A 169 -10.91 -6.11 -21.07
C GLY A 169 -12.05 -7.12 -21.25
N VAL A 170 -11.69 -8.40 -21.15
CA VAL A 170 -12.66 -9.51 -21.14
C VAL A 170 -13.01 -9.95 -19.72
N THR A 171 -12.15 -9.62 -18.76
CA THR A 171 -12.39 -9.75 -17.32
C THR A 171 -12.77 -8.40 -16.74
N PRO A 172 -13.71 -8.33 -15.79
CA PRO A 172 -14.00 -7.08 -15.11
C PRO A 172 -12.75 -6.61 -14.33
N SER A 173 -12.55 -5.29 -14.28
CA SER A 173 -11.57 -4.61 -13.41
C SER A 173 -11.78 -4.94 -11.93
N ARG A 174 -13.00 -5.34 -11.57
CA ARG A 174 -13.44 -5.54 -10.19
C ARG A 174 -14.39 -6.74 -10.11
N ALA A 175 -14.08 -7.68 -9.22
CA ALA A 175 -14.92 -8.84 -8.97
C ALA A 175 -15.41 -8.81 -7.51
N PHE A 176 -16.70 -8.57 -7.31
CA PHE A 176 -17.32 -8.64 -5.98
C PHE A 176 -17.92 -10.03 -5.80
N LEU A 177 -17.14 -10.92 -5.19
CA LEU A 177 -17.65 -12.20 -4.74
C LEU A 177 -18.34 -11.97 -3.39
N GLN A 178 -19.66 -12.07 -3.32
CA GLN A 178 -20.36 -12.15 -2.05
C GLN A 178 -19.98 -13.46 -1.36
N MET A 179 -19.06 -13.41 -0.38
CA MET A 179 -19.07 -14.43 0.67
C MET A 179 -20.26 -14.14 1.57
N ALA A 180 -21.24 -15.05 1.58
CA ALA A 180 -22.36 -14.97 2.49
C ALA A 180 -21.85 -15.11 3.93
N SER A 181 -21.89 -14.04 4.72
CA SER A 181 -21.71 -14.12 6.17
C SER A 181 -23.00 -14.60 6.84
N ASP A 182 -22.88 -15.77 7.47
CA ASP A 182 -23.63 -16.40 8.55
C ASP A 182 -25.17 -16.49 8.56
N GLY A 183 -25.66 -17.74 8.59
CA GLY A 183 -26.88 -18.12 9.33
C GLY A 183 -27.86 -19.10 8.69
N GLY A 184 -27.62 -19.59 7.47
CA GLY A 184 -28.53 -20.51 6.76
C GLY A 184 -27.90 -21.88 6.47
N PRO A 185 -28.69 -22.96 6.33
CA PRO A 185 -28.14 -24.30 6.07
C PRO A 185 -27.32 -24.26 4.79
N ALA A 186 -26.10 -24.82 4.85
CA ALA A 186 -25.11 -24.92 3.79
C ALA A 186 -25.71 -24.70 2.39
N ARG A 187 -25.61 -23.47 1.89
CA ARG A 187 -25.94 -23.16 0.50
C ARG A 187 -24.79 -23.70 -0.34
N ASP A 188 -24.98 -24.95 -0.73
CA ASP A 188 -24.31 -25.73 -1.78
C ASP A 188 -22.90 -25.25 -2.18
N ASP A 189 -21.88 -26.02 -1.78
CA ASP A 189 -20.53 -26.03 -2.37
C ASP A 189 -20.55 -26.06 -3.91
N ALA A 190 -21.65 -26.53 -4.50
CA ALA A 190 -21.89 -26.51 -5.94
C ALA A 190 -22.06 -25.09 -6.52
N HIS A 191 -22.56 -24.11 -5.77
CA HIS A 191 -22.70 -22.72 -6.22
C HIS A 191 -21.35 -22.00 -6.24
N ASP A 192 -20.54 -22.15 -5.19
CA ASP A 192 -19.18 -21.59 -5.15
C ASP A 192 -18.25 -22.28 -6.16
N ALA A 193 -18.40 -23.60 -6.34
CA ALA A 193 -17.72 -24.31 -7.42
C ALA A 193 -18.22 -23.89 -8.82
N LEU A 194 -19.49 -23.52 -8.99
CA LEU A 194 -20.03 -22.99 -10.25
C LEU A 194 -19.49 -21.57 -10.54
N LEU A 195 -19.39 -20.71 -9.53
CA LEU A 195 -18.78 -19.38 -9.65
C LEU A 195 -17.27 -19.48 -9.94
N ALA A 196 -16.54 -20.33 -9.22
CA ALA A 196 -15.13 -20.60 -9.46
C ALA A 196 -14.87 -21.20 -10.86
N ARG A 197 -15.78 -22.03 -11.37
CA ARG A 197 -15.74 -22.56 -12.75
C ARG A 197 -16.11 -21.51 -13.79
N SER A 198 -16.99 -20.56 -13.49
CA SER A 198 -17.37 -19.47 -14.41
C SER A 198 -16.26 -18.43 -14.61
N ILE A 199 -15.37 -18.27 -13.63
CA ILE A 199 -14.18 -17.41 -13.70
C ILE A 199 -13.02 -18.13 -14.43
N ARG A 200 -13.04 -19.46 -14.46
CA ARG A 200 -12.00 -20.33 -15.02
C ARG A 200 -12.56 -21.29 -16.07
N ASP A 201 -13.26 -20.80 -17.09
CA ASP A 201 -13.61 -21.61 -18.27
C ASP A 201 -12.77 -21.16 -19.48
N PRO A 202 -11.50 -21.61 -19.61
CA PRO A 202 -10.57 -21.12 -20.62
C PRO A 202 -10.98 -21.51 -22.05
N LEU A 203 -11.90 -22.47 -22.19
CA LEU A 203 -12.30 -23.02 -23.48
C LEU A 203 -13.49 -22.27 -24.10
N ASN A 204 -14.23 -21.49 -23.31
CA ASN A 204 -15.28 -20.57 -23.81
C ASN A 204 -14.78 -19.12 -24.01
N ASP A 205 -13.59 -18.78 -23.50
CA ASP A 205 -13.08 -17.41 -23.42
C ASP A 205 -12.31 -16.91 -24.67
N ALA A 206 -11.87 -17.80 -25.58
CA ALA A 206 -11.00 -17.43 -26.71
C ALA A 206 -11.63 -16.49 -27.76
N PHE A 207 -12.96 -16.28 -27.71
CA PHE A 207 -13.71 -15.48 -28.70
C PHE A 207 -14.41 -14.25 -28.10
N ARG A 208 -14.25 -13.97 -26.80
CA ARG A 208 -14.83 -12.77 -26.19
C ARG A 208 -14.12 -11.53 -26.69
N LYS A 209 -14.89 -10.61 -27.26
CA LYS A 209 -14.38 -9.29 -27.65
C LYS A 209 -14.19 -8.45 -26.39
N PRO A 210 -13.05 -7.75 -26.23
CA PRO A 210 -12.87 -6.81 -25.12
C PRO A 210 -14.00 -5.78 -25.13
N THR A 211 -14.66 -5.65 -23.99
CA THR A 211 -15.63 -4.58 -23.73
C THR A 211 -15.03 -3.59 -22.75
N TRP A 212 -15.58 -2.39 -22.70
CA TRP A 212 -15.18 -1.42 -21.69
C TRP A 212 -15.58 -1.92 -20.31
N GLN A 213 -14.61 -1.96 -19.40
CA GLN A 213 -14.77 -2.30 -17.99
C GLN A 213 -14.55 -1.02 -17.19
N PRO A 214 -15.55 -0.52 -16.44
CA PRO A 214 -15.42 0.72 -15.67
C PRO A 214 -14.48 0.54 -14.48
N GLY A 215 -13.73 1.58 -14.13
CA GLY A 215 -12.93 1.64 -12.90
C GLY A 215 -13.65 2.40 -11.78
N ILE A 216 -12.93 2.68 -10.70
CA ILE A 216 -13.36 3.63 -9.66
C ILE A 216 -13.52 5.04 -10.25
N LEU A 217 -12.59 5.43 -11.11
CA LEU A 217 -12.63 6.70 -11.81
C LEU A 217 -13.60 6.65 -13.00
N SER A 218 -14.26 7.78 -13.27
CA SER A 218 -15.17 7.90 -14.41
C SER A 218 -14.47 7.61 -15.74
N ASP A 219 -15.25 7.26 -16.77
CA ASP A 219 -14.72 7.00 -18.11
C ASP A 219 -13.93 8.18 -18.68
N ASP A 220 -14.38 9.41 -18.42
CA ASP A 220 -13.70 10.63 -18.85
C ASP A 220 -12.31 10.76 -18.22
N ILE A 221 -12.20 10.49 -16.91
CA ILE A 221 -10.92 10.49 -16.21
C ILE A 221 -10.07 9.31 -16.67
N SER A 222 -10.66 8.13 -16.85
CA SER A 222 -9.99 6.90 -17.31
C SER A 222 -9.41 7.03 -18.72
N ARG A 223 -9.97 7.91 -19.56
CA ARG A 223 -9.46 8.22 -20.91
C ARG A 223 -8.65 9.52 -20.96
N GLY A 224 -8.55 10.24 -19.84
CA GLY A 224 -7.92 11.54 -19.76
C GLY A 224 -6.38 11.50 -19.87
N PRO A 225 -5.72 12.67 -19.85
CA PRO A 225 -4.27 12.77 -19.87
C PRO A 225 -3.60 12.14 -18.64
N ARG A 226 -2.34 11.71 -18.79
CA ARG A 226 -1.49 11.10 -17.75
C ARG A 226 -0.26 11.94 -17.50
N LEU A 227 0.12 12.05 -16.23
CA LEU A 227 1.44 12.50 -15.83
C LEU A 227 2.41 11.32 -15.98
N SER A 228 3.10 11.26 -17.12
CA SER A 228 4.08 10.20 -17.39
C SER A 228 5.42 10.47 -16.69
N LEU A 229 5.70 9.73 -15.64
CA LEU A 229 7.00 9.67 -14.98
C LEU A 229 7.75 8.40 -15.46
N PRO A 230 9.07 8.29 -15.25
CA PRO A 230 9.81 7.09 -15.64
C PRO A 230 9.17 5.81 -15.06
N GLY A 231 8.65 4.95 -15.94
CA GLY A 231 8.02 3.67 -15.56
C GLY A 231 6.65 3.77 -14.86
N ARG A 232 6.09 4.99 -14.70
CA ARG A 232 4.85 5.21 -13.95
C ARG A 232 3.99 6.30 -14.61
N ASP A 233 2.79 5.92 -15.05
CA ASP A 233 1.76 6.86 -15.47
C ASP A 233 0.79 7.13 -14.32
N ASN A 234 0.39 8.40 -14.15
CA ASN A 234 -0.46 8.82 -13.05
C ASN A 234 -1.62 9.70 -13.51
N VAL A 235 -2.76 9.54 -12.84
CA VAL A 235 -3.89 10.47 -12.91
C VAL A 235 -3.67 11.59 -11.90
N LEU A 236 -3.94 12.84 -12.29
CA LEU A 236 -3.66 14.02 -11.48
C LEU A 236 -4.92 14.70 -10.96
N PHE A 237 -4.87 15.08 -9.69
CA PHE A 237 -5.88 15.87 -8.98
C PHE A 237 -5.22 17.09 -8.36
N GLN A 238 -6.01 18.13 -8.09
CA GLN A 238 -5.58 19.35 -7.41
C GLN A 238 -6.59 19.74 -6.32
N GLY A 239 -6.13 20.43 -5.28
CA GLY A 239 -7.00 20.92 -4.22
C GLY A 239 -6.28 21.16 -2.90
N ASP A 240 -7.06 21.27 -1.83
CA ASP A 240 -6.57 21.56 -0.49
C ASP A 240 -5.96 20.32 0.17
N LEU A 241 -4.65 20.37 0.45
CA LEU A 241 -3.93 19.27 1.08
C LEU A 241 -4.35 19.07 2.54
N ALA A 242 -4.98 20.08 3.16
CA ALA A 242 -5.54 19.93 4.50
C ALA A 242 -6.67 18.90 4.56
N GLU A 243 -7.32 18.56 3.43
CA GLU A 243 -8.31 17.47 3.34
C GLU A 243 -7.73 16.13 3.83
N PHE A 244 -6.43 15.90 3.64
CA PHE A 244 -5.79 14.67 4.11
C PHE A 244 -5.51 14.66 5.61
N THR A 245 -5.56 15.78 6.32
CA THR A 245 -5.19 15.84 7.76
C THR A 245 -6.20 15.13 8.69
N ALA A 246 -7.37 14.78 8.16
CA ALA A 246 -8.39 14.02 8.86
C ALA A 246 -8.35 12.55 8.40
N PRO A 247 -8.41 11.56 9.32
CA PRO A 247 -8.32 10.14 8.97
C PRO A 247 -9.50 9.63 8.13
N ASP A 248 -10.58 10.38 8.04
CA ASP A 248 -11.74 10.13 7.20
C ASP A 248 -11.65 10.76 5.80
N TRP A 249 -10.47 11.27 5.39
CA TRP A 249 -10.19 11.74 4.03
C TRP A 249 -10.66 10.79 2.91
N PRO A 250 -10.65 9.43 3.05
CA PRO A 250 -11.18 8.55 1.99
C PRO A 250 -12.66 8.82 1.67
N LEU A 251 -13.41 9.41 2.62
CA LEU A 251 -14.82 9.76 2.42
C LEU A 251 -15.00 10.98 1.52
N HIS A 252 -13.96 11.80 1.34
CA HIS A 252 -14.01 13.14 0.76
C HIS A 252 -13.38 13.23 -0.63
N VAL A 253 -12.56 12.25 -1.02
CA VAL A 253 -11.85 12.25 -2.29
C VAL A 253 -12.71 11.76 -3.48
N PRO A 254 -12.47 12.26 -4.71
CA PRO A 254 -13.24 11.88 -5.89
C PRO A 254 -12.98 10.44 -6.39
N TRP A 255 -11.95 9.77 -5.90
CA TRP A 255 -11.63 8.37 -6.19
C TRP A 255 -12.05 7.41 -5.06
N ARG A 256 -13.04 7.79 -4.28
CA ARG A 256 -13.67 6.92 -3.28
C ARG A 256 -14.42 5.79 -3.97
N ASP A 257 -14.27 4.59 -3.44
CA ASP A 257 -14.84 3.38 -4.02
C ASP A 257 -16.31 3.14 -3.63
N ARG A 258 -17.20 3.95 -4.22
CA ARG A 258 -18.64 3.86 -3.95
C ARG A 258 -19.28 2.55 -4.41
N ALA A 259 -18.77 1.95 -5.48
CA ALA A 259 -19.33 0.70 -5.97
C ALA A 259 -19.01 -0.47 -5.02
N ALA A 260 -17.85 -0.48 -4.34
CA ALA A 260 -17.60 -1.45 -3.28
C ALA A 260 -18.59 -1.29 -2.12
N GLU A 261 -18.89 -0.05 -1.72
CA GLU A 261 -19.84 0.23 -0.64
C GLU A 261 -21.25 -0.27 -0.94
N GLU A 262 -21.71 -0.13 -2.17
CA GLU A 262 -23.00 -0.68 -2.63
C GLU A 262 -23.05 -2.22 -2.51
N HIS A 263 -21.89 -2.88 -2.51
CA HIS A 263 -21.75 -4.32 -2.31
C HIS A 263 -21.43 -4.71 -0.85
N GLY A 264 -21.52 -3.77 0.10
CA GLY A 264 -21.37 -4.02 1.54
C GLY A 264 -19.94 -3.93 2.07
N PHE A 265 -18.97 -3.53 1.26
CA PHE A 265 -17.62 -3.24 1.73
C PHE A 265 -17.57 -1.89 2.46
N PRO A 266 -16.64 -1.70 3.42
CA PRO A 266 -16.46 -0.42 4.07
C PRO A 266 -15.97 0.65 3.06
N PRO A 267 -16.26 1.94 3.30
CA PRO A 267 -15.72 3.03 2.49
C PRO A 267 -14.19 3.00 2.44
N SER A 268 -13.64 3.08 1.23
CA SER A 268 -12.20 3.06 1.00
C SER A 268 -11.81 3.95 -0.20
N ALA A 269 -10.53 4.31 -0.26
CA ALA A 269 -9.91 4.98 -1.38
C ALA A 269 -8.42 4.66 -1.37
N HIS A 270 -7.83 4.43 -2.55
CA HIS A 270 -6.38 4.26 -2.69
C HIS A 270 -5.63 5.47 -2.12
N SER A 271 -4.53 5.20 -1.40
CA SER A 271 -3.65 6.28 -0.94
C SER A 271 -2.98 6.99 -2.14
N PRO A 272 -2.69 8.30 -2.05
CA PRO A 272 -1.92 9.01 -3.06
C PRO A 272 -0.53 8.40 -3.30
N SER A 273 -0.18 8.17 -4.57
CA SER A 273 1.18 7.76 -4.95
C SER A 273 2.16 8.93 -4.83
N LEU A 274 1.73 10.16 -5.18
CA LEU A 274 2.51 11.37 -4.94
C LEU A 274 1.63 12.52 -4.45
N VAL A 275 2.19 13.35 -3.57
CA VAL A 275 1.55 14.61 -3.11
C VAL A 275 2.60 15.71 -3.05
N TRP A 276 2.29 16.91 -3.55
CA TRP A 276 3.13 18.09 -3.38
C TRP A 276 2.34 19.40 -3.38
N PRO A 277 2.77 20.43 -2.64
CA PRO A 277 2.19 21.77 -2.68
C PRO A 277 2.68 22.56 -3.91
N ALA A 278 1.95 23.62 -4.29
CA ALA A 278 2.28 24.47 -5.43
C ALA A 278 3.66 25.16 -5.31
N ASP A 279 4.07 25.52 -4.10
CA ASP A 279 5.41 26.07 -3.83
C ASP A 279 6.53 25.00 -3.86
N ARG A 280 6.16 23.72 -3.99
CA ARG A 280 7.06 22.56 -4.05
C ARG A 280 7.99 22.47 -2.84
N ALA A 281 7.57 22.99 -1.68
CA ALA A 281 8.35 22.96 -0.44
C ALA A 281 8.73 21.53 -0.01
N TRP A 282 7.91 20.56 -0.36
CA TRP A 282 8.13 19.13 -0.14
C TRP A 282 7.46 18.28 -1.22
N VAL A 283 7.75 16.99 -1.24
CA VAL A 283 6.98 15.97 -1.97
C VAL A 283 6.92 14.71 -1.13
N LEU A 284 5.74 14.09 -1.08
CA LEU A 284 5.51 12.76 -0.54
C LEU A 284 5.40 11.78 -1.71
N VAL A 285 6.05 10.62 -1.60
CA VAL A 285 6.07 9.56 -2.62
C VAL A 285 5.85 8.21 -1.95
N SER A 286 4.71 7.58 -2.22
CA SER A 286 4.41 6.18 -1.92
C SER A 286 4.54 5.38 -3.22
N GLU A 287 5.68 4.71 -3.37
CA GLU A 287 6.02 3.94 -4.57
C GLU A 287 5.41 2.53 -4.47
N VAL A 288 4.83 2.00 -5.56
CA VAL A 288 4.03 0.76 -5.55
C VAL A 288 4.79 -0.47 -5.05
N ASP A 289 6.08 -0.56 -5.31
CA ASP A 289 6.96 -1.68 -4.97
C ASP A 289 7.67 -1.44 -3.61
N TRP A 290 7.36 -0.35 -2.89
CA TRP A 290 7.97 -0.03 -1.58
C TRP A 290 7.01 -0.24 -0.42
N ASP A 291 7.54 -0.85 0.65
CA ASP A 291 6.92 -1.01 1.98
C ASP A 291 7.02 0.26 2.85
N SER A 292 7.27 1.40 2.21
CA SER A 292 7.55 2.67 2.87
C SER A 292 7.28 3.85 1.96
N THR A 293 7.01 4.99 2.57
CA THR A 293 6.78 6.27 1.91
C THR A 293 7.99 7.17 2.11
N ILE A 294 8.46 7.83 1.05
CA ILE A 294 9.54 8.82 1.13
C ILE A 294 8.97 10.23 1.09
N VAL A 295 9.39 11.06 2.05
CA VAL A 295 9.15 12.51 2.01
C VAL A 295 10.46 13.23 1.75
N ALA A 296 10.50 14.07 0.71
CA ALA A 296 11.62 14.97 0.43
C ALA A 296 11.22 16.41 0.78
N GLY A 297 12.08 17.15 1.47
CA GLY A 297 11.77 18.49 1.95
C GLY A 297 12.94 19.18 2.66
N SER A 298 12.62 20.17 3.50
CA SER A 298 13.63 20.82 4.36
C SER A 298 14.10 19.87 5.48
N ALA A 299 15.27 20.17 6.06
CA ALA A 299 15.75 19.45 7.25
C ALA A 299 14.75 19.56 8.42
N ASP A 300 14.21 20.76 8.66
CA ASP A 300 13.19 20.99 9.69
C ASP A 300 11.94 20.13 9.49
N LEU A 301 11.51 19.88 8.24
CA LEU A 301 10.38 18.98 7.96
C LEU A 301 10.74 17.53 8.29
N VAL A 302 11.92 17.06 7.90
CA VAL A 302 12.38 15.70 8.18
C VAL A 302 12.51 15.47 9.69
N ASP A 303 13.07 16.44 10.43
CA ASP A 303 13.18 16.39 11.89
C ASP A 303 11.79 16.34 12.53
N ALA A 304 10.84 17.15 12.04
CA ALA A 304 9.46 17.14 12.54
C ALA A 304 8.76 15.79 12.30
N LEU A 305 8.93 15.18 11.13
CA LEU A 305 8.38 13.85 10.83
C LEU A 305 8.96 12.78 11.77
N CYS A 306 10.27 12.78 11.97
CA CYS A 306 10.95 11.80 12.84
C CYS A 306 10.63 12.00 14.33
N ALA A 307 10.25 13.20 14.76
CA ALA A 307 9.89 13.52 16.13
C ALA A 307 8.40 13.31 16.45
N THR A 308 7.54 13.12 15.45
CA THR A 308 6.09 13.04 15.64
C THR A 308 5.66 11.65 16.10
N GLU A 309 5.03 11.57 17.27
CA GLU A 309 4.49 10.32 17.81
C GLU A 309 3.43 9.72 16.88
N GLY A 310 3.56 8.42 16.62
CA GLY A 310 2.70 7.68 15.69
C GLY A 310 3.15 7.73 14.23
N ILE A 311 4.27 8.40 13.92
CA ILE A 311 4.96 8.28 12.63
C ILE A 311 6.29 7.54 12.88
N GLU A 312 6.40 6.30 12.42
CA GLU A 312 7.67 5.58 12.44
C GLU A 312 8.51 6.00 11.24
N ALA A 313 9.37 7.00 11.44
CA ALA A 313 10.20 7.57 10.38
C ALA A 313 11.66 7.71 10.79
N LEU A 314 12.55 7.59 9.79
CA LEU A 314 13.98 7.86 9.94
C LEU A 314 14.49 8.73 8.78
N PRO A 315 15.49 9.61 9.01
CA PRO A 315 16.17 10.29 7.93
C PRO A 315 16.89 9.26 7.05
N VAL A 316 16.84 9.46 5.73
CA VAL A 316 17.45 8.55 4.75
C VAL A 316 18.43 9.32 3.85
N PRO A 317 19.60 8.75 3.49
CA PRO A 317 20.50 9.36 2.52
C PRO A 317 19.82 9.58 1.17
N ALA A 318 20.17 10.67 0.48
CA ALA A 318 19.58 11.00 -0.83
C ALA A 318 19.85 9.91 -1.89
N ASP A 319 20.99 9.24 -1.82
CA ASP A 319 21.39 8.16 -2.71
C ASP A 319 21.06 6.76 -2.17
N ALA A 320 20.20 6.66 -1.16
CA ALA A 320 19.80 5.40 -0.57
C ALA A 320 19.19 4.45 -1.63
N SER A 321 19.58 3.19 -1.54
CA SER A 321 18.89 2.09 -2.21
C SER A 321 17.88 1.49 -1.24
N LEU A 322 16.67 1.25 -1.74
CA LEU A 322 15.62 0.47 -1.07
C LEU A 322 15.36 -0.85 -1.79
N LEU A 323 16.34 -1.31 -2.58
CA LEU A 323 16.27 -2.63 -3.20
C LEU A 323 16.31 -3.71 -2.13
N TRP A 324 15.83 -4.90 -2.47
CA TRP A 324 15.69 -6.01 -1.56
C TRP A 324 17.01 -6.46 -0.89
N ASP A 325 18.17 -6.15 -1.48
CA ASP A 325 19.50 -6.50 -1.00
C ASP A 325 20.25 -5.33 -0.31
N ALA A 326 19.58 -4.19 -0.13
CA ALA A 326 20.16 -2.96 0.42
C ALA A 326 20.42 -3.03 1.94
N ASP A 327 19.79 -3.98 2.65
CA ASP A 327 20.05 -4.18 4.08
C ASP A 327 21.42 -4.83 4.29
N ALA A 328 22.39 -4.02 4.71
CA ALA A 328 23.74 -4.47 5.03
C ALA A 328 23.92 -4.88 6.50
N VAL A 329 22.94 -4.61 7.36
CA VAL A 329 23.04 -4.80 8.82
C VAL A 329 22.42 -6.13 9.23
N ASN A 330 21.26 -6.49 8.67
CA ASN A 330 20.50 -7.70 9.03
C ASN A 330 20.81 -8.90 8.12
N ARG A 331 22.08 -9.08 7.74
CA ARG A 331 22.54 -10.18 6.87
C ARG A 331 22.86 -11.47 7.61
#